data_AF-A0A7J6X477-F1
#
_entry.id   AF-A0A7J6X477-F1
#
_cell.length_a   1.000
_cell.length_b   1.000
_cell.length_c   1.000
_cell.angle_alpha   90.00
_cell.angle_beta   90.00
_cell.angle_gamma   90.00
#
_symmetry.space_group_name_H-M   'P 1'
#
loop_
_entity.id
_entity.type
_entity.pdbx_description
1 polymer ?
#
loop_
_entity_poly.entity_id
_entity_poly.type
_entity_poly.pdbx_seq_one_letter_code
_entity_poly.pdbx_strand_id
1 'polypeptide(L)'
;MCSLASVAKQESFGRAGLMALSACIAYAACGQRWCEVCQSDVDKAESTGGIFSRNIMTDLLDMLKLLVESSKQHFNVNYRRRVCENVLEAVSSVICTSDVPLETLMHFFSTVPREFTDYGGMQGYS
;
A
#
# COMPACT_ATOMS: atom_id res chain seq x y z
N MET A 1 22.36 0.66 -0.66
CA MET A 1 21.25 0.35 -1.58
C MET A 1 20.12 1.31 -1.28
N CYS A 2 19.78 2.20 -2.20
CA CYS A 2 18.66 3.13 -2.00
C CYS A 2 17.36 2.34 -2.10
N SER A 3 16.61 2.25 -1.00
CA SER A 3 15.28 1.62 -1.03
C SER A 3 14.37 2.42 -1.96
N LEU A 4 13.49 1.73 -2.69
CA LEU A 4 12.46 2.33 -3.55
C LEU A 4 11.63 3.37 -2.77
N ALA A 5 11.46 3.13 -1.45
CA ALA A 5 10.84 4.03 -0.48
C ALA A 5 11.53 5.40 -0.38
N SER A 6 12.86 5.43 -0.46
CA SER A 6 13.65 6.66 -0.34
C SER A 6 13.58 7.49 -1.62
N VAL A 7 13.52 6.83 -2.77
CA VAL A 7 13.33 7.47 -4.08
C VAL A 7 11.93 8.08 -4.17
N ALA A 8 10.92 7.37 -3.68
CA ALA A 8 9.55 7.88 -3.64
C ALA A 8 9.35 9.07 -2.68
N LYS A 9 10.24 9.25 -1.70
CA LYS A 9 10.28 10.42 -0.81
C LYS A 9 11.00 11.63 -1.41
N GLN A 10 11.90 11.44 -2.38
CA GLN A 10 12.73 12.52 -2.96
C GLN A 10 12.20 13.02 -4.30
N GLU A 11 11.59 12.16 -5.11
CA GLU A 11 11.14 12.51 -6.46
C GLU A 11 9.63 12.80 -6.47
N SER A 12 9.25 13.99 -6.96
CA SER A 12 7.85 14.29 -7.28
C SER A 12 7.46 13.52 -8.54
N PHE A 13 6.75 12.41 -8.38
CA PHE A 13 6.28 11.65 -9.53
C PHE A 13 5.20 12.43 -10.29
N GLY A 14 5.42 12.65 -11.59
CA GLY A 14 4.35 13.05 -12.49
C GLY A 14 3.28 11.95 -12.62
N ARG A 15 2.15 12.27 -13.26
CA ARG A 15 0.98 11.38 -13.39
C ARG A 15 1.35 9.95 -13.80
N ALA A 16 2.11 9.80 -14.87
CA ALA A 16 2.50 8.50 -15.40
C ALA A 16 3.41 7.72 -14.44
N GLY A 17 4.35 8.42 -13.78
CA GLY A 17 5.26 7.82 -12.82
C GLY A 17 4.55 7.25 -11.60
N LEU A 18 3.64 8.03 -11.00
CA LEU A 18 2.89 7.60 -9.82
C LEU A 18 1.94 6.43 -10.14
N MET A 19 1.33 6.43 -11.33
CA MET A 19 0.54 5.29 -11.80
C MET A 19 1.38 4.03 -11.98
N ALA A 20 2.49 4.13 -12.72
CA ALA A 20 3.38 3.01 -12.95
C ALA A 20 3.91 2.44 -11.64
N LEU A 21 4.34 3.30 -10.71
CA LEU A 21 4.82 2.88 -9.39
C LEU A 21 3.72 2.13 -8.61
N SER A 22 2.52 2.68 -8.53
CA SER A 22 1.41 2.04 -7.82
C SER A 22 1.07 0.66 -8.40
N ALA A 23 1.08 0.53 -9.72
CA ALA A 23 0.83 -0.74 -10.41
C ALA A 23 1.97 -1.75 -10.18
N CYS A 24 3.22 -1.30 -10.22
CA CYS A 24 4.38 -2.14 -9.92
C CYS A 24 4.35 -2.66 -8.48
N ILE A 25 3.98 -1.82 -7.51
CA ILE A 25 3.85 -2.22 -6.11
C ILE A 25 2.73 -3.25 -5.95
N ALA A 26 1.56 -3.01 -6.55
CA ALA A 26 0.45 -3.97 -6.54
C ALA A 26 0.84 -5.32 -7.15
N TYR A 27 1.54 -5.29 -8.29
CA TYR A 27 2.01 -6.51 -8.95
C TYR A 27 3.04 -7.27 -8.10
N ALA A 28 4.02 -6.58 -7.52
CA ALA A 28 5.02 -7.18 -6.64
C ALA A 28 4.39 -7.75 -5.35
N ALA A 29 3.40 -7.06 -4.80
CA ALA A 29 2.61 -7.50 -3.66
C ALA A 29 1.80 -8.77 -3.97
N CYS A 30 1.20 -8.86 -5.16
CA CYS A 30 0.48 -10.05 -5.63
C CYS A 30 1.43 -11.24 -5.89
N GLY A 31 2.65 -10.97 -6.36
CA GLY A 31 3.68 -11.99 -6.58
C GLY A 31 4.10 -12.75 -5.32
N GLN A 32 3.88 -12.20 -4.12
CA GLN A 32 4.08 -12.93 -2.85
C GLN A 32 3.11 -14.12 -2.70
N ARG A 33 1.95 -14.09 -3.36
CA ARG A 33 0.98 -15.21 -3.40
C ARG A 33 1.41 -16.35 -4.33
N TRP A 34 2.39 -16.12 -5.21
CA TRP A 34 2.92 -17.12 -6.14
C TRP A 34 4.22 -17.77 -5.65
N CYS A 35 4.74 -17.34 -4.49
CA CYS A 35 5.98 -17.85 -3.91
C CYS A 35 5.73 -18.84 -2.75
N GLU A 36 4.59 -19.53 -2.69
CA GLU A 36 4.44 -20.73 -1.87
C GLU A 36 5.15 -21.95 -2.49
N VAL A 37 5.64 -21.84 -3.74
CA VAL A 37 6.39 -22.91 -4.45
C VAL A 37 7.92 -22.74 -4.39
N CYS A 38 8.43 -21.74 -3.66
CA CYS A 38 9.88 -21.57 -3.42
C CYS A 38 10.26 -21.50 -1.94
N GLN A 39 9.45 -22.07 -1.03
CA GLN A 39 9.95 -22.44 0.30
C GLN A 39 10.74 -23.75 0.19
N SER A 40 11.96 -23.64 -0.33
CA SER A 40 13.03 -24.56 0.00
C SER A 40 14.14 -23.75 0.65
N ASP A 41 14.26 -23.96 1.96
CA ASP A 41 15.49 -23.86 2.74
C ASP A 41 16.21 -22.49 2.77
N VAL A 42 15.79 -21.60 3.68
CA VAL A 42 16.76 -20.81 4.46
C VAL A 42 16.25 -20.63 5.90
N ASP A 43 16.81 -21.47 6.77
CA ASP A 43 17.14 -21.27 8.18
C ASP A 43 16.36 -20.27 9.05
N LYS A 44 15.64 -20.88 10.00
CA LYS A 44 15.49 -20.51 11.41
C LYS A 44 16.39 -19.34 11.87
N ALA A 45 15.85 -18.12 11.84
CA ALA A 45 16.40 -16.97 12.55
C ALA A 45 15.48 -16.57 13.70
N GLU A 46 16.02 -16.67 14.90
CA GLU A 46 15.33 -16.62 16.18
C GLU A 46 14.91 -15.18 16.55
N SER A 47 13.63 -15.03 16.91
CA SER A 47 13.03 -14.08 17.87
C SER A 47 13.36 -12.57 17.85
N THR A 48 14.08 -12.02 16.85
CA THR A 48 14.19 -10.56 16.62
C THR A 48 13.39 -10.11 15.39
N GLY A 49 12.89 -11.06 14.60
CA GLY A 49 12.16 -10.82 13.36
C GLY A 49 10.80 -10.12 13.52
N GLY A 50 10.13 -10.26 14.66
CA GLY A 50 8.80 -9.66 14.87
C GLY A 50 8.81 -8.12 14.93
N ILE A 51 9.82 -7.52 15.57
CA ILE A 51 9.94 -6.06 15.69
C ILE A 51 10.46 -5.46 14.37
N PHE A 52 11.41 -6.12 13.71
CA PHE A 52 11.93 -5.71 12.41
C PHE A 52 10.86 -5.79 11.32
N SER A 53 10.07 -6.87 11.29
CA SER A 53 8.93 -7.04 10.38
C SER A 53 7.84 -5.99 10.62
N ARG A 54 7.49 -5.71 11.88
CA ARG A 54 6.50 -4.68 12.22
C ARG A 54 6.94 -3.28 11.76
N ASN A 55 8.21 -2.92 11.98
CA ASN A 55 8.75 -1.64 11.52
C ASN A 55 8.75 -1.53 9.98
N ILE A 56 9.07 -2.61 9.27
CA ILE A 56 9.00 -2.64 7.80
C ILE A 56 7.56 -2.47 7.31
N MET A 57 6.58 -3.13 7.96
CA MET A 57 5.17 -2.98 7.61
C MET A 57 4.67 -1.55 7.84
N THR A 58 5.07 -0.91 8.94
CA THR A 58 4.71 0.49 9.19
C THR A 58 5.35 1.44 8.18
N ASP A 59 6.62 1.22 7.83
CA ASP A 59 7.31 2.01 6.80
C ASP A 59 6.65 1.85 5.43
N LEU A 60 6.21 0.64 5.09
CA LEU A 60 5.45 0.36 3.87
C LEU A 60 4.10 1.09 3.89
N LEU A 61 3.35 1.01 4.98
CA LEU A 61 2.09 1.74 5.14
C LEU A 61 2.29 3.24 4.97
N ASP A 62 3.33 3.82 5.56
CA ASP A 62 3.63 5.24 5.43
C ASP A 62 4.03 5.63 4.00
N MET A 63 4.76 4.78 3.29
CA MET A 63 5.00 4.97 1.86
C MET A 63 3.71 4.95 1.06
N LEU A 64 2.83 3.98 1.31
CA LEU A 64 1.55 3.85 0.61
C LEU A 64 0.60 5.03 0.92
N LYS A 65 0.59 5.54 2.16
CA LYS A 65 -0.10 6.80 2.51
C LYS A 65 0.42 7.95 1.65
N LEU A 66 1.74 8.09 1.51
CA LEU A 66 2.34 9.13 0.70
C LEU A 66 1.86 9.06 -0.77
N LEU A 67 1.73 7.87 -1.34
CA LEU A 67 1.22 7.70 -2.71
C LEU A 67 -0.24 8.14 -2.84
N VAL A 68 -1.08 7.79 -1.85
CA VAL A 68 -2.48 8.22 -1.80
C VAL A 68 -2.56 9.74 -1.69
N GLU A 69 -1.81 10.36 -0.78
CA GLU A 69 -1.74 11.82 -0.63
C GLU A 69 -1.24 12.50 -1.91
N SER A 70 -0.21 11.94 -2.55
CA SER A 70 0.33 12.47 -3.81
C SER A 70 -0.71 12.42 -4.93
N SER A 71 -1.55 11.37 -4.97
CA SER A 71 -2.61 11.26 -5.98
C SER A 71 -3.67 12.36 -5.85
N LYS A 72 -3.93 12.87 -4.62
CA LYS A 72 -4.94 13.92 -4.36
C LYS A 72 -4.64 15.23 -5.07
N GLN A 73 -3.37 15.50 -5.39
CA GLN A 73 -2.96 16.71 -6.11
C GLN A 73 -3.41 16.73 -7.58
N HIS A 74 -4.00 15.64 -8.08
CA HIS A 74 -4.53 15.55 -9.44
C HIS A 74 -6.06 15.70 -9.50
N PHE A 75 -6.54 16.52 -10.44
CA PHE A 75 -7.98 16.78 -10.63
C PHE A 75 -8.77 15.61 -11.25
N ASN A 76 -8.09 14.63 -11.87
CA ASN A 76 -8.77 13.52 -12.55
C ASN A 76 -9.17 12.43 -11.53
N VAL A 77 -10.47 12.30 -11.27
CA VAL A 77 -11.02 11.34 -10.30
C VAL A 77 -10.70 9.88 -10.67
N ASN A 78 -10.76 9.52 -11.95
CA ASN A 78 -10.45 8.15 -12.41
C ASN A 78 -8.99 7.80 -12.16
N TYR A 79 -8.10 8.77 -12.37
CA TYR A 79 -6.68 8.61 -12.05
C TYR A 79 -6.48 8.34 -10.56
N ARG A 80 -7.07 9.17 -9.69
CA ARG A 80 -6.95 9.03 -8.24
C ARG A 80 -7.49 7.68 -7.76
N ARG A 81 -8.65 7.28 -8.29
CA ARG A 81 -9.29 6.00 -7.98
C ARG A 81 -8.35 4.84 -8.29
N ARG A 82 -7.76 4.81 -9.49
CA ARG A 82 -6.89 3.73 -9.92
C ARG A 82 -5.63 3.61 -9.05
N VAL A 83 -5.02 4.73 -8.69
CA VAL A 83 -3.87 4.74 -7.75
C VAL A 83 -4.29 4.18 -6.39
N CYS A 84 -5.47 4.60 -5.88
CA CYS A 84 -5.99 4.09 -4.61
C CYS A 84 -6.32 2.60 -4.68
N GLU A 85 -6.93 2.10 -5.77
CA GLU A 85 -7.21 0.68 -6.00
C GLU A 85 -5.92 -0.15 -5.94
N ASN A 86 -4.88 0.25 -6.68
CA ASN A 86 -3.59 -0.44 -6.69
C ASN A 86 -2.95 -0.46 -5.30
N VAL A 87 -3.02 0.66 -4.57
CA VAL A 87 -2.47 0.76 -3.21
C VAL A 87 -3.24 -0.12 -2.23
N LEU A 88 -4.57 -0.13 -2.29
CA LEU A 88 -5.41 -0.98 -1.43
C LEU A 88 -5.18 -2.47 -1.71
N GLU A 89 -5.04 -2.84 -2.99
CA GLU A 89 -4.70 -4.21 -3.40
C GLU A 89 -3.34 -4.63 -2.84
N ALA A 90 -2.33 -3.76 -2.93
CA ALA A 90 -1.02 -4.01 -2.36
C ALA A 90 -1.08 -4.22 -0.83
N VAL A 91 -1.80 -3.36 -0.11
CA VAL A 91 -2.00 -3.49 1.34
C VAL A 91 -2.67 -4.83 1.68
N SER A 92 -3.75 -5.17 0.98
CA SER A 92 -4.49 -6.41 1.22
C SER A 92 -3.68 -7.66 0.94
N SER A 93 -2.67 -7.60 0.07
CA SER A 93 -1.84 -8.75 -0.29
C SER A 93 -0.62 -8.93 0.61
N VAL A 94 -0.09 -7.85 1.20
CA VAL A 94 1.15 -7.89 2.00
C VAL A 94 0.90 -7.83 3.50
N ILE A 95 -0.19 -7.20 3.94
CA ILE A 95 -0.43 -6.93 5.36
C ILE A 95 -1.44 -7.93 5.92
N CYS A 96 -0.96 -8.78 6.84
CA CYS A 96 -1.82 -9.53 7.74
C CYS A 96 -2.34 -8.59 8.84
N THR A 97 -3.67 -8.55 9.03
CA THR A 97 -4.31 -7.68 10.03
C THR A 97 -3.94 -8.01 11.48
N SER A 98 -3.34 -9.17 11.74
CA SER A 98 -2.79 -9.58 13.04
C SER A 98 -1.46 -8.92 13.39
N ASP A 99 -0.69 -8.49 12.39
CA ASP A 99 0.73 -8.13 12.57
C ASP A 99 0.91 -6.63 12.85
N VAL A 100 -0.06 -5.83 12.41
CA VAL A 100 -0.09 -4.37 12.52
C VAL A 100 -1.15 -3.92 13.53
N PRO A 101 -0.84 -2.96 14.42
CA PRO A 101 -1.85 -2.38 15.30
C PRO A 101 -3.03 -1.80 14.52
N LEU A 102 -4.26 -2.06 15.00
CA LEU A 102 -5.48 -1.55 14.39
C LEU A 102 -5.44 -0.03 14.20
N GLU A 103 -4.86 0.70 15.16
CA GLU A 103 -4.69 2.15 15.08
C GLU A 103 -3.91 2.57 13.83
N THR A 104 -2.80 1.89 13.52
CA THR A 104 -1.97 2.18 12.33
C THR A 104 -2.75 1.92 11.04
N LEU A 105 -3.53 0.83 10.99
CA LEU A 105 -4.39 0.50 9.86
C LEU A 105 -5.49 1.55 9.67
N MET A 106 -6.16 1.95 10.75
CA MET A 106 -7.18 3.00 10.71
C MET A 106 -6.59 4.34 10.27
N HIS A 107 -5.38 4.67 10.74
CA HIS A 107 -4.66 5.85 10.28
C HIS A 107 -4.38 5.80 8.78
N PHE A 108 -4.00 4.63 8.24
CA PHE A 108 -3.86 4.43 6.80
C PHE A 108 -5.18 4.62 6.05
N PHE A 109 -6.26 3.96 6.48
CA PHE A 109 -7.57 4.08 5.82
C PHE A 109 -8.11 5.51 5.83
N SER A 110 -7.79 6.30 6.86
CA SER A 110 -8.17 7.73 6.92
C SER A 110 -7.56 8.58 5.81
N THR A 111 -6.45 8.13 5.20
CA THR A 111 -5.81 8.83 4.08
C THR A 111 -6.51 8.56 2.75
N VAL A 112 -7.20 7.42 2.62
CA VAL A 112 -7.92 7.05 1.41
C VAL A 112 -9.16 7.93 1.25
N PRO A 113 -9.38 8.55 0.08
CA PRO A 113 -10.55 9.38 -0.15
C PRO A 113 -11.85 8.61 0.12
N ARG A 114 -12.75 9.20 0.93
CA ARG A 114 -14.04 8.57 1.29
C ARG A 114 -14.90 8.25 0.06
N GLU A 115 -14.78 9.03 -1.01
CA GLU A 115 -15.43 8.76 -2.31
C GLU A 115 -15.10 7.38 -2.91
N PHE A 116 -14.05 6.71 -2.41
CA PHE A 116 -13.64 5.36 -2.85
C PHE A 116 -13.86 4.27 -1.79
N THR A 117 -14.23 4.63 -0.57
CA THR A 117 -14.45 3.68 0.55
C THR A 117 -15.89 3.70 1.07
N ASP A 118 -16.65 4.76 0.77
CA ASP A 118 -18.05 4.90 1.14
C ASP A 118 -18.95 4.22 0.10
N TYR A 119 -19.21 2.93 0.34
CA TYR A 119 -20.23 2.17 -0.39
C TYR A 119 -21.67 2.57 -0.01
N GLY A 120 -21.86 3.41 1.03
CA GLY A 120 -23.15 3.80 1.59
C GLY A 120 -23.82 5.01 0.92
N GLY A 121 -23.06 5.85 0.21
CA GLY A 121 -23.57 7.06 -0.46
C GLY A 121 -24.47 6.84 -1.68
N MET A 122 -24.63 5.60 -2.15
CA MET A 122 -25.50 5.25 -3.29
C MET A 122 -26.95 4.93 -2.89
N GLN A 123 -27.34 5.22 -1.65
CA GLN A 123 -28.73 5.20 -1.21
C GLN A 123 -29.26 6.64 -1.09
N GLY A 124 -29.39 7.30 -2.24
CA GLY A 124 -30.14 8.54 -2.38
C GLY A 124 -31.31 8.32 -3.33
N TYR A 125 -32.53 8.59 -2.84
CA TYR A 125 -33.78 8.80 -3.58
C TYR A 125 -34.44 7.57 -4.24
N SER A 126 -35.50 7.07 -3.60
CA SER A 126 -36.70 6.51 -4.24
C SER A 126 -37.93 7.02 -3.51
#